data_AF-A0A840DV81-F1
#
_entry.id   AF-A0A840DV81-F1
#
_cell.length_a   1.000
_cell.length_b   1.000
_cell.length_c   1.000
_cell.angle_alpha   90.00
_cell.angle_beta   90.00
_cell.angle_gamma   90.00
#
_symmetry.space_group_name_H-M   'P 1'
#
loop_
_entity.id
_entity.type
_entity.pdbx_description
1 polymer ?
#
loop_
_entity_poly.entity_id
_entity_poly.type
_entity_poly.pdbx_seq_one_letter_code
_entity_poly.pdbx_strand_id
1 'polypeptide(L)'
;MEELLYMISDLASHLIPNKLFIITIGDKYRHIKNEKLVFEKQLSEYVSSLQSRYVKKVREGRSFLPYLFNAPFGLMVEVPFLLSETIVGVLAVCIDKEDEVKEAEVYTNTLLTVSYDKLKQLLGEQMTVSEVAEEQQMLLKHLTKRELEVLKLLVQGYSNREIAENLFISIHTVKNHITNIFQKLGVSDRSQLIAMIYKTRLYDLTDKYNN
;
A
#
# COMPACT_ATOMS: atom_id res chain seq x y z
N MET A 1 -14.34 -0.31 8.69
CA MET A 1 -13.86 -1.58 8.09
C MET A 1 -13.88 -1.55 6.57
N GLU A 2 -14.99 -1.20 5.93
CA GLU A 2 -15.06 -1.12 4.46
C GLU A 2 -14.21 0.01 3.86
N GLU A 3 -14.22 1.20 4.46
CA GLU A 3 -13.34 2.32 4.08
C GLU A 3 -11.85 1.94 4.11
N LEU A 4 -11.45 1.22 5.17
CA LEU A 4 -10.10 0.69 5.32
C LEU A 4 -9.76 -0.30 4.19
N LEU A 5 -10.68 -1.19 3.83
CA LEU A 5 -10.49 -2.13 2.73
C LEU A 5 -10.28 -1.41 1.40
N TYR A 6 -11.07 -0.36 1.13
CA TYR A 6 -10.90 0.47 -0.07
C TYR A 6 -9.54 1.16 -0.10
N MET A 7 -9.15 1.80 1.00
CA MET A 7 -7.89 2.52 1.09
C MET A 7 -6.67 1.62 0.94
N ILE A 8 -6.63 0.49 1.66
CA ILE A 8 -5.50 -0.44 1.58
C ILE A 8 -5.42 -1.04 0.17
N SER A 9 -6.58 -1.34 -0.46
CA SER A 9 -6.60 -1.81 -1.85
C SER A 9 -6.06 -0.78 -2.82
N ASP A 10 -6.40 0.50 -2.63
CA ASP A 10 -5.90 1.61 -3.42
C ASP A 10 -4.38 1.76 -3.24
N LEU A 11 -3.89 1.78 -2.01
CA LEU A 11 -2.46 1.82 -1.70
C LEU A 11 -1.69 0.64 -2.31
N ALA A 12 -2.22 -0.58 -2.18
CA ALA A 12 -1.60 -1.79 -2.71
C ALA A 12 -1.49 -1.72 -4.24
N SER A 13 -2.50 -1.18 -4.92
CA SER A 13 -2.49 -1.00 -6.37
C SER A 13 -1.37 -0.09 -6.88
N HIS A 14 -1.00 0.91 -6.08
CA HIS A 14 0.06 1.87 -6.39
C HIS A 14 1.46 1.37 -5.99
N LEU A 15 1.56 0.64 -4.88
CA LEU A 15 2.83 0.07 -4.42
C LEU A 15 3.26 -1.13 -5.28
N ILE A 16 2.29 -1.93 -5.70
CA ILE A 16 2.53 -3.21 -6.37
C ILE A 16 1.79 -3.23 -7.71
N PRO A 17 2.11 -2.31 -8.64
CA PRO A 17 1.44 -2.24 -9.93
C PRO A 17 1.66 -3.56 -10.69
N ASN A 18 0.62 -3.99 -11.42
CA ASN A 18 0.67 -5.18 -12.28
C ASN A 18 0.89 -6.52 -11.55
N LYS A 19 0.68 -6.61 -10.24
CA LYS A 19 0.64 -7.91 -9.54
C LYS A 19 -0.79 -8.25 -9.12
N LEU A 20 -1.12 -9.54 -9.13
CA LEU A 20 -2.35 -10.03 -8.51
C LEU A 20 -2.20 -9.87 -7.00
N PHE A 21 -3.12 -9.14 -6.37
CA PHE A 21 -3.20 -9.08 -4.92
C PHE A 21 -4.63 -9.20 -4.43
N ILE A 22 -4.77 -9.70 -3.21
CA ILE A 22 -6.01 -9.96 -2.50
C ILE A 22 -5.90 -9.35 -1.12
N ILE A 23 -6.90 -8.60 -0.70
CA ILE A 23 -6.96 -7.95 0.60
C ILE A 23 -8.25 -8.38 1.27
N THR A 24 -8.14 -8.96 2.45
CA THR A 24 -9.27 -9.33 3.30
C THR A 24 -9.29 -8.43 4.52
N ILE A 25 -10.48 -7.99 4.95
CA ILE A 25 -10.71 -7.29 6.21
C ILE A 25 -12.02 -7.82 6.79
N GLY A 26 -11.93 -8.54 7.91
CA GLY A 26 -13.06 -9.32 8.43
C GLY A 26 -13.57 -10.33 7.39
N ASP A 27 -14.87 -10.27 7.12
CA ASP A 27 -15.57 -11.09 6.13
C ASP A 27 -15.52 -10.52 4.70
N LYS A 28 -15.07 -9.28 4.52
CA LYS A 28 -14.98 -8.61 3.23
C LYS A 28 -13.62 -8.82 2.58
N TYR A 29 -13.58 -8.78 1.25
CA TYR A 29 -12.32 -8.80 0.50
C TYR A 29 -12.41 -7.96 -0.79
N ARG A 30 -11.25 -7.53 -1.27
CA ARG A 30 -11.05 -6.96 -2.61
C ARG A 30 -9.83 -7.61 -3.25
N HIS A 31 -9.81 -7.63 -4.57
CA HIS A 31 -8.67 -8.10 -5.34
C HIS A 31 -8.54 -7.25 -6.60
N ILE A 32 -7.32 -7.11 -7.12
CA ILE A 32 -7.07 -6.55 -8.45
C ILE A 32 -6.46 -7.66 -9.30
N LYS A 33 -7.12 -7.98 -10.41
CA LYS A 33 -6.63 -8.97 -11.38
C LYS A 33 -5.64 -8.28 -12.31
N ASN A 34 -4.43 -8.83 -12.43
CA ASN A 34 -3.66 -8.65 -13.66
C ASN A 34 -3.97 -9.82 -14.61
N GLU A 35 -3.80 -9.60 -15.92
CA GLU A 35 -4.19 -10.35 -17.12
C GLU A 35 -3.98 -11.89 -17.14
N LYS A 36 -3.38 -12.49 -16.10
CA LYS A 36 -3.42 -13.95 -15.90
C LYS A 36 -4.86 -14.37 -15.59
N LEU A 37 -5.46 -15.21 -16.44
CA LEU A 37 -6.79 -15.80 -16.24
C LEU A 37 -6.84 -16.58 -14.91
N VAL A 38 -7.19 -15.90 -13.81
CA VAL A 38 -7.56 -16.56 -12.56
C VAL A 38 -9.03 -16.95 -12.67
N PHE A 39 -9.32 -18.26 -12.61
CA PHE A 39 -10.69 -18.75 -12.57
C PHE A 39 -11.35 -18.29 -11.26
N GLU A 40 -12.55 -17.71 -11.34
CA GLU A 40 -13.26 -17.14 -10.18
C GLU A 40 -13.43 -18.15 -9.03
N LYS A 41 -13.62 -19.43 -9.39
CA LYS A 41 -13.70 -20.52 -8.42
C LYS A 41 -12.42 -20.67 -7.59
N GLN A 42 -11.25 -20.68 -8.22
CA GLN A 42 -9.96 -20.81 -7.53
C GLN A 42 -9.70 -19.61 -6.61
N LEU A 43 -10.09 -18.41 -7.06
CA LEU A 43 -9.97 -17.20 -6.26
C LEU A 43 -10.88 -17.26 -5.02
N SER A 44 -12.13 -17.67 -5.18
CA SER A 44 -13.10 -17.79 -4.08
C SER A 44 -12.65 -18.83 -3.05
N GLU A 45 -12.13 -19.98 -3.50
CA GLU A 45 -11.57 -21.02 -2.63
C GLU A 45 -10.37 -20.50 -1.84
N TYR A 46 -9.46 -19.77 -2.50
CA TYR A 46 -8.30 -19.18 -1.85
C TYR A 46 -8.69 -18.11 -0.82
N VAL A 47 -9.63 -17.22 -1.14
CA VAL A 47 -10.16 -16.21 -0.20
C VAL A 47 -10.81 -16.87 1.01
N SER A 48 -11.62 -17.90 0.80
CA SER A 48 -12.24 -18.66 1.88
C SER A 48 -11.19 -19.29 2.79
N SER A 49 -10.11 -19.81 2.19
CA SER A 49 -8.97 -20.36 2.91
C SER A 49 -8.21 -19.30 3.71
N LEU A 50 -7.99 -18.10 3.16
CA LEU A 50 -7.39 -16.98 3.89
C LEU A 50 -8.24 -16.59 5.10
N GLN A 51 -9.55 -16.44 4.90
CA GLN A 51 -10.45 -16.05 5.98
C GLN A 51 -10.47 -17.10 7.09
N SER A 52 -10.53 -18.38 6.75
CA SER A 52 -10.43 -19.49 7.72
C SER A 52 -9.09 -19.53 8.47
N ARG A 53 -7.98 -19.21 7.78
CA ARG A 53 -6.65 -19.16 8.40
C ARG A 53 -6.49 -18.00 9.37
N TYR A 54 -7.06 -16.82 9.08
CA TYR A 54 -6.66 -15.57 9.73
C TYR A 54 -7.77 -14.81 10.48
N VAL A 55 -9.05 -14.92 10.08
CA VAL A 55 -10.12 -14.11 10.69
C VAL A 55 -10.40 -14.55 12.14
N LYS A 56 -10.47 -13.57 13.06
CA LYS A 56 -10.80 -13.74 14.49
C LYS A 56 -9.82 -14.60 15.31
N LYS A 57 -8.58 -14.77 14.85
CA LYS A 57 -7.53 -15.41 15.67
C LYS A 57 -6.74 -14.37 16.45
N VAL A 58 -6.65 -14.56 17.76
CA VAL A 58 -5.70 -13.88 18.66
C VAL A 58 -4.37 -14.64 18.55
N ARG A 59 -3.26 -13.94 18.32
CA ARG A 59 -1.99 -14.61 18.06
C ARG A 59 -1.15 -14.70 19.34
N GLU A 60 -0.89 -15.92 19.80
CA GLU A 60 0.14 -16.20 20.82
C GLU A 60 1.51 -16.29 20.13
N GLY A 61 2.36 -15.26 20.35
CA GLY A 61 3.81 -15.28 20.16
C GLY A 61 4.36 -15.97 18.91
N ARG A 62 4.69 -15.19 17.86
CA ARG A 62 5.82 -15.43 16.93
C ARG A 62 5.94 -14.27 15.93
N SER A 63 7.19 -14.00 15.53
CA SER A 63 7.61 -13.00 14.53
C SER A 63 6.70 -12.90 13.30
N PHE A 64 6.48 -11.67 12.81
CA PHE A 64 5.72 -11.33 11.59
C PHE A 64 6.56 -11.57 10.33
N LEU A 65 6.88 -12.83 10.06
CA LEU A 65 7.47 -13.18 8.77
C LEU A 65 6.35 -13.35 7.73
N PRO A 66 6.47 -12.72 6.55
CA PRO A 66 5.59 -13.01 5.43
C PRO A 66 5.54 -14.52 5.17
N TYR A 67 4.34 -15.08 5.00
CA TYR A 67 4.18 -16.51 4.77
C TYR A 67 4.13 -16.80 3.27
N LEU A 68 5.06 -17.62 2.79
CA LEU A 68 5.05 -18.10 1.40
C LEU A 68 4.07 -19.26 1.25
N PHE A 69 3.18 -19.14 0.27
CA PHE A 69 2.13 -20.13 0.01
C PHE A 69 1.99 -20.39 -1.48
N ASN A 70 2.03 -21.66 -1.87
CA ASN A 70 1.77 -22.04 -3.26
C ASN A 70 0.26 -22.08 -3.53
N ALA A 71 -0.23 -21.11 -4.31
CA ALA A 71 -1.61 -21.06 -4.77
C ALA A 71 -1.72 -21.56 -6.22
N PRO A 72 -2.93 -21.94 -6.69
CA PRO A 72 -3.15 -22.41 -8.07
C PRO A 72 -2.75 -21.42 -9.17
N PHE A 73 -2.57 -20.15 -8.83
CA PHE A 73 -2.24 -19.06 -9.76
C PHE A 73 -0.83 -18.47 -9.53
N GLY A 74 -0.04 -19.03 -8.61
CA GLY A 74 1.34 -18.60 -8.38
C GLY A 74 1.76 -18.70 -6.92
N LEU A 75 3.02 -18.30 -6.67
CA LEU A 75 3.57 -18.18 -5.32
C LEU A 75 3.00 -16.92 -4.68
N MET A 76 2.39 -17.07 -3.50
CA MET A 76 1.77 -15.99 -2.75
C MET A 76 2.59 -15.64 -1.52
N VAL A 77 2.71 -14.34 -1.26
CA VAL A 77 3.19 -13.80 0.01
C VAL A 77 1.98 -13.35 0.81
N GLU A 78 1.69 -14.01 1.92
CA GLU A 78 0.56 -13.71 2.81
C GLU A 78 1.02 -12.93 4.05
N VAL A 79 0.32 -11.84 4.34
CA VAL A 79 0.67 -10.89 5.38
C VAL A 79 -0.58 -10.48 6.17
N PRO A 80 -0.72 -10.92 7.42
CA PRO A 80 -1.84 -10.52 8.26
C PRO A 80 -1.73 -9.05 8.71
N PHE A 81 -2.86 -8.35 8.74
CA PHE A 81 -3.04 -7.07 9.41
C PHE A 81 -3.47 -7.31 10.86
N LEU A 82 -2.81 -6.65 11.82
CA LEU A 82 -3.10 -6.81 13.23
C LEU A 82 -3.52 -5.51 13.89
N LEU A 83 -4.34 -5.67 14.91
CA LEU A 83 -4.77 -4.65 15.84
C LEU A 83 -4.75 -5.25 17.24
N SER A 84 -3.90 -4.72 18.13
CA SER A 84 -3.79 -5.18 19.52
C SER A 84 -3.75 -6.71 19.64
N GLU A 85 -2.85 -7.35 18.89
CA GLU A 85 -2.65 -8.81 18.80
C GLU A 85 -3.77 -9.62 18.11
N THR A 86 -4.82 -8.95 17.62
CA THR A 86 -5.91 -9.58 16.86
C THR A 86 -5.71 -9.39 15.37
N ILE A 87 -5.82 -10.48 14.60
CA ILE A 87 -5.77 -10.38 13.14
C ILE A 87 -7.10 -9.86 12.61
N VAL A 88 -7.05 -8.69 11.96
CA VAL A 88 -8.23 -8.02 11.39
C VAL A 88 -8.39 -8.24 9.89
N GLY A 89 -7.34 -8.74 9.23
CA GLY A 89 -7.32 -8.97 7.79
C GLY A 89 -6.01 -9.54 7.28
N VAL A 90 -5.90 -9.70 5.96
CA VAL A 90 -4.71 -10.24 5.30
C VAL A 90 -4.53 -9.61 3.93
N LEU A 91 -3.29 -9.22 3.61
CA LEU A 91 -2.83 -8.96 2.25
C LEU A 91 -2.14 -10.22 1.71
N ALA A 92 -2.56 -10.69 0.54
CA ALA A 92 -1.88 -11.75 -0.19
C ALA A 92 -1.46 -11.21 -1.56
N VAL A 93 -0.17 -11.32 -1.90
CA VAL A 93 0.40 -10.81 -3.16
C VAL A 93 1.03 -11.96 -3.94
N CYS A 94 0.68 -12.09 -5.21
CA CYS A 94 1.33 -13.03 -6.10
C CYS A 94 2.70 -12.48 -6.53
N ILE A 95 3.72 -13.30 -6.39
CA ILE A 95 5.09 -13.02 -6.85
C ILE A 95 5.46 -14.02 -7.95
N ASP A 96 6.16 -13.54 -8.97
CA ASP A 96 6.54 -14.37 -10.12
C ASP A 96 7.85 -15.13 -9.87
N LYS A 97 8.68 -14.68 -8.90
CA LYS A 97 9.99 -15.25 -8.57
C LYS A 97 10.32 -15.10 -7.08
N GLU A 98 11.15 -15.99 -6.56
CA GLU A 98 11.58 -15.98 -5.14
C GLU A 98 12.42 -14.74 -4.76
N ASP A 99 13.12 -14.11 -5.70
CA ASP A 99 13.90 -12.89 -5.45
C ASP A 99 13.01 -11.64 -5.25
N GLU A 100 11.74 -11.68 -5.66
CA GLU A 100 10.76 -10.62 -5.41
C GLU A 100 10.19 -10.63 -3.98
N VAL A 101 10.56 -11.61 -3.14
CA VAL A 101 10.09 -11.70 -1.74
C VAL A 101 10.51 -10.47 -0.93
N LYS A 102 11.73 -9.96 -1.14
CA LYS A 102 12.22 -8.74 -0.47
C LYS A 102 11.40 -7.51 -0.88
N GLU A 103 11.03 -7.43 -2.15
CA GLU A 103 10.19 -6.36 -2.68
C GLU A 103 8.79 -6.41 -2.04
N ALA A 104 8.21 -7.61 -1.98
CA ALA A 104 6.95 -7.85 -1.28
C ALA A 104 7.02 -7.47 0.19
N GLU A 105 8.11 -7.78 0.90
CA GLU A 105 8.33 -7.38 2.30
C GLU A 105 8.32 -5.85 2.48
N VAL A 106 8.97 -5.11 1.58
CA VAL A 106 8.99 -3.63 1.62
C VAL A 106 7.59 -3.04 1.41
N TYR A 107 6.85 -3.53 0.41
CA TYR A 107 5.47 -3.09 0.17
C TYR A 107 4.55 -3.41 1.34
N THR A 108 4.74 -4.60 1.89
CA THR A 108 3.99 -5.11 3.04
C THR A 108 4.19 -4.24 4.27
N ASN A 109 5.44 -3.90 4.61
CA ASN A 109 5.75 -3.03 5.74
C ASN A 109 5.14 -1.63 5.56
N THR A 110 5.16 -1.12 4.32
CA THR A 110 4.52 0.15 3.99
C THR A 110 2.99 0.09 4.18
N LEU A 111 2.35 -0.95 3.63
CA LEU A 111 0.91 -1.19 3.76
C LEU A 111 0.52 -1.35 5.22
N LEU A 112 1.24 -2.17 5.99
CA LEU A 112 1.01 -2.39 7.42
C LEU A 112 1.08 -1.07 8.20
N THR A 113 2.12 -0.28 7.97
CA THR A 113 2.31 1.00 8.67
C THR A 113 1.15 1.96 8.41
N VAL A 114 0.78 2.17 7.13
CA VAL A 114 -0.32 3.07 6.78
C VAL A 114 -1.68 2.54 7.28
N SER A 115 -1.89 1.22 7.17
CA SER A 115 -3.12 0.57 7.61
C SER A 115 -3.31 0.67 9.12
N TYR A 116 -2.22 0.54 9.87
CA TYR A 116 -2.23 0.59 11.33
C TYR A 116 -2.52 2.01 11.83
N ASP A 117 -1.91 3.03 11.22
CA ASP A 117 -2.19 4.44 11.53
C ASP A 117 -3.69 4.77 11.30
N LYS A 118 -4.28 4.32 10.18
CA LYS A 118 -5.72 4.49 9.92
C LYS A 118 -6.60 3.66 10.85
N LEU A 119 -6.20 2.45 11.21
CA LEU A 119 -6.96 1.61 12.14
C LEU A 119 -7.06 2.26 13.51
N LYS A 120 -5.95 2.75 14.07
CA LYS A 120 -5.94 3.48 15.35
C LYS A 120 -6.88 4.67 15.32
N GLN A 121 -6.85 5.43 14.22
CA GLN A 121 -7.77 6.54 14.00
C GLN A 121 -9.24 6.11 13.99
N LEU A 122 -9.60 5.07 13.23
CA LEU A 122 -10.98 4.57 13.14
C LEU A 122 -11.51 4.03 14.48
N LEU A 123 -10.61 3.64 15.39
CA LEU A 123 -10.94 3.11 16.70
C LEU A 123 -10.96 4.19 17.79
N GLY A 124 -10.73 5.46 17.43
CA GLY A 124 -10.74 6.58 18.39
C GLY A 124 -9.54 6.58 19.34
N GLU A 125 -8.48 5.81 19.05
CA GLU A 125 -7.23 5.93 19.79
C GLU A 125 -6.59 7.27 19.42
N GLN A 126 -6.36 8.12 20.42
CA GLN A 126 -5.71 9.42 20.22
C GLN A 126 -4.29 9.20 19.67
N MET A 127 -4.10 9.56 18.40
CA MET A 127 -2.78 9.89 17.89
C MET A 127 -2.47 11.34 18.28
N THR A 128 -1.20 11.63 18.59
CA THR A 128 -0.69 13.00 18.66
C THR A 128 -0.66 13.57 17.24
N VAL A 129 -1.75 14.26 16.85
CA VAL A 129 -2.11 14.54 15.45
C VAL A 129 -1.52 15.84 14.88
N SER A 130 -1.02 16.80 15.67
CA SER A 130 -0.85 18.17 15.12
C SER A 130 0.48 18.48 14.41
N GLU A 131 1.59 17.84 14.73
CA GLU A 131 2.91 18.30 14.21
C GLU A 131 3.29 17.66 12.86
N VAL A 132 2.94 16.37 12.65
CA VAL A 132 3.37 15.59 11.49
C VAL A 132 2.59 15.95 10.21
N ALA A 133 1.30 16.26 10.33
CA ALA A 133 0.44 16.59 9.18
C ALA A 133 0.76 17.98 8.60
N GLU A 134 1.01 18.96 9.45
CA GLU A 134 1.37 20.33 9.06
C GLU A 134 2.75 20.39 8.40
N GLU A 135 3.74 19.68 8.95
CA GLU A 135 5.09 19.60 8.40
C GLU A 135 5.09 18.90 7.03
N GLN A 136 4.30 17.83 6.85
CA GLN A 136 4.20 17.11 5.59
C GLN A 136 3.41 17.87 4.50
N GLN A 137 2.35 18.58 4.86
CA GLN A 137 1.68 19.51 3.92
C GLN A 137 2.62 20.64 3.50
N MET A 138 3.44 21.17 4.42
CA MET A 138 4.46 22.15 4.09
C MET A 138 5.52 21.57 3.15
N LEU A 139 5.99 20.33 3.36
CA LEU A 139 6.95 19.66 2.48
C LEU A 139 6.44 19.51 1.04
N LEU A 140 5.15 19.17 0.84
CA LEU A 140 4.54 19.11 -0.49
C LEU A 140 4.48 20.49 -1.19
N LYS A 141 4.36 21.60 -0.45
CA LYS A 141 4.41 22.96 -0.99
C LYS A 141 5.80 23.37 -1.51
N HIS A 142 6.86 22.68 -1.10
CA HIS A 142 8.23 22.94 -1.57
C HIS A 142 8.55 22.28 -2.92
N LEU A 143 7.64 21.47 -3.45
CA LEU A 143 7.77 20.91 -4.79
C LEU A 143 7.39 21.95 -5.85
N THR A 144 8.19 22.00 -6.91
CA THR A 144 7.86 22.78 -8.11
C THR A 144 6.62 22.20 -8.79
N LYS A 145 5.95 23.00 -9.63
CA LYS A 145 4.81 22.53 -10.45
C LYS A 145 5.14 21.26 -11.23
N ARG A 146 6.35 21.19 -11.80
CA ARG A 146 6.79 20.04 -12.59
C ARG A 146 7.05 18.81 -11.74
N GLU A 147 7.65 18.99 -10.56
CA GLU A 147 7.83 17.90 -9.60
C GLU A 147 6.47 17.39 -9.08
N LEU A 148 5.46 18.25 -8.91
CA LEU A 148 4.11 17.82 -8.55
C LEU A 148 3.44 17.00 -9.66
N GLU A 149 3.62 17.37 -10.93
CA GLU A 149 3.12 16.58 -12.07
C GLU A 149 3.78 15.19 -12.12
N VAL A 150 5.10 15.13 -11.97
CA VAL A 150 5.85 13.86 -11.89
C VAL A 150 5.38 13.05 -10.68
N LEU A 151 5.24 13.68 -9.52
CA LEU A 151 4.77 13.04 -8.29
C LEU A 151 3.39 12.41 -8.46
N LYS A 152 2.45 13.11 -9.08
CA LYS A 152 1.09 12.59 -9.32
C LYS A 152 1.12 11.30 -10.14
N LEU A 153 1.84 11.30 -11.25
CA LEU A 153 1.96 10.11 -12.11
C LEU A 153 2.74 8.98 -11.40
N LEU A 154 3.77 9.34 -10.63
CA LEU A 154 4.54 8.38 -9.85
C LEU A 154 3.68 7.69 -8.78
N VAL A 155 2.85 8.44 -8.06
CA VAL A 155 1.91 7.89 -7.07
C VAL A 155 0.89 7.01 -7.77
N GLN A 156 0.43 7.36 -8.97
CA GLN A 156 -0.50 6.57 -9.78
C GLN A 156 0.09 5.27 -10.35
N GLY A 157 1.32 4.91 -10.02
CA GLY A 157 1.93 3.63 -10.42
C GLY A 157 2.62 3.66 -11.80
N TYR A 158 2.65 4.77 -12.51
CA TYR A 158 3.32 4.87 -13.82
C TYR A 158 4.84 4.61 -13.71
N SER A 159 5.41 3.96 -14.71
CA SER A 159 6.85 3.76 -14.87
C SER A 159 7.53 5.06 -15.33
N ASN A 160 8.85 5.17 -15.12
CA ASN A 160 9.62 6.36 -15.56
C ASN A 160 9.49 6.63 -17.06
N ARG A 161 9.28 5.59 -17.87
CA ARG A 161 9.07 5.69 -19.30
C ARG A 161 7.69 6.26 -19.62
N GLU A 162 6.64 5.74 -19.00
CA GLU A 162 5.29 6.25 -19.21
C GLU A 162 5.15 7.69 -18.70
N ILE A 163 5.81 8.04 -17.58
CA ILE A 163 5.86 9.43 -17.09
C ILE A 163 6.55 10.34 -18.12
N ALA A 164 7.66 9.89 -18.70
CA ALA A 164 8.41 10.64 -19.72
C ALA A 164 7.54 10.90 -20.96
N GLU A 165 6.80 9.88 -21.40
CA GLU A 165 5.86 9.95 -22.52
C GLU A 165 4.68 10.89 -22.21
N ASN A 166 4.04 10.75 -21.05
CA ASN A 166 2.91 11.60 -20.63
C ASN A 166 3.29 13.07 -20.48
N LEU A 167 4.51 13.35 -20.05
CA LEU A 167 4.99 14.70 -19.78
C LEU A 167 5.82 15.28 -20.93
N PHE A 168 6.05 14.54 -22.02
CA PHE A 168 6.88 14.96 -23.17
C PHE A 168 8.30 15.40 -22.77
N ILE A 169 8.96 14.63 -21.90
CA ILE A 169 10.34 14.87 -21.45
C ILE A 169 11.18 13.58 -21.54
N SER A 170 12.50 13.68 -21.38
CA SER A 170 13.35 12.48 -21.41
C SER A 170 13.21 11.64 -20.12
N ILE A 171 13.42 10.32 -20.22
CA ILE A 171 13.48 9.41 -19.06
C ILE A 171 14.55 9.88 -18.06
N HIS A 172 15.67 10.43 -18.55
CA HIS A 172 16.71 10.99 -17.69
C HIS A 172 16.18 12.19 -16.88
N THR A 173 15.42 13.08 -17.52
CA THR A 173 14.76 14.22 -16.86
C THR A 173 13.77 13.75 -15.81
N VAL A 174 12.99 12.70 -16.09
CA VAL A 174 12.08 12.10 -15.10
C VAL A 174 12.86 11.58 -13.88
N LYS A 175 13.95 10.82 -14.09
CA LYS A 175 14.80 10.33 -13.00
C LYS A 175 15.32 11.49 -12.14
N ASN A 176 15.75 12.59 -12.76
CA ASN A 176 16.23 13.77 -12.02
C ASN A 176 15.10 14.41 -11.19
N HIS A 177 13.90 14.54 -11.74
CA HIS A 177 12.75 15.01 -10.96
C HIS A 177 12.43 14.09 -9.78
N ILE A 178 12.44 12.77 -9.97
CA ILE A 178 12.19 11.80 -8.90
C ILE A 178 13.25 11.91 -7.80
N THR A 179 14.54 12.01 -8.15
CA THR A 179 15.62 12.23 -7.18
C THR A 179 15.42 13.51 -6.38
N ASN A 180 15.06 14.62 -7.05
CA ASN A 180 14.81 15.89 -6.36
C ASN A 180 13.58 15.82 -5.44
N ILE A 181 12.52 15.13 -5.87
CA ILE A 181 11.34 14.88 -5.04
C ILE A 181 11.74 14.10 -3.79
N PHE A 182 12.50 13.01 -3.94
CA PHE A 182 12.98 12.21 -2.82
C PHE A 182 13.80 13.03 -1.82
N GLN A 183 14.75 13.83 -2.31
CA GLN A 183 15.55 14.71 -1.47
C GLN A 183 14.70 15.75 -0.74
N LYS A 184 13.78 16.42 -1.44
CA LYS A 184 12.92 17.46 -0.85
C LYS A 184 11.94 16.90 0.17
N LEU A 185 11.53 15.65 0.01
CA LEU A 185 10.59 14.98 0.90
C LEU A 185 11.26 14.09 1.96
N GLY A 186 12.60 14.02 1.97
CA GLY A 186 13.36 13.25 2.96
C GLY A 186 13.17 11.74 2.87
N VAL A 187 12.80 11.21 1.70
CA VAL A 187 12.55 9.77 1.48
C VAL A 187 13.66 9.17 0.62
N SER A 188 14.00 7.90 0.84
CA SER A 188 15.09 7.24 0.10
C SER A 188 14.64 6.55 -1.19
N ASP A 189 13.34 6.22 -1.30
CA ASP A 189 12.83 5.44 -2.42
C ASP A 189 11.32 5.66 -2.65
N ARG A 190 10.82 5.06 -3.74
CA ARG A 190 9.44 5.16 -4.19
C ARG A 190 8.45 4.59 -3.16
N SER A 191 8.82 3.53 -2.44
CA SER A 191 7.95 2.91 -1.44
C SER A 191 7.77 3.86 -0.25
N GLN A 192 8.86 4.45 0.25
CA GLN A 192 8.80 5.47 1.31
C GLN A 192 8.01 6.71 0.87
N LEU A 193 8.19 7.15 -0.37
CA LEU A 193 7.41 8.26 -0.92
C LEU A 193 5.91 7.97 -0.91
N ILE A 194 5.50 6.79 -1.40
CA ILE A 194 4.10 6.38 -1.43
C ILE A 194 3.57 6.24 0.01
N ALA A 195 4.35 5.66 0.93
CA ALA A 195 4.02 5.58 2.35
C ALA A 195 3.71 6.97 2.93
N MET A 196 4.61 7.92 2.71
CA MET A 196 4.51 9.29 3.21
C MET A 196 3.26 9.99 2.66
N ILE A 197 3.02 9.92 1.35
CA ILE A 197 1.87 10.59 0.72
C ILE A 197 0.54 10.02 1.22
N TYR A 198 0.45 8.70 1.41
CA TYR A 198 -0.75 8.11 1.99
C TYR A 198 -0.94 8.50 3.45
N LYS A 199 0.14 8.58 4.25
CA LYS A 199 0.07 9.16 5.60
C LYS A 199 -0.47 10.59 5.57
N THR A 200 0.06 11.47 4.70
CA THR A 200 -0.42 12.86 4.60
C THR A 200 -1.88 12.95 4.14
N ARG A 201 -2.29 12.15 3.15
CA ARG A 201 -3.68 12.13 2.62
C ARG A 201 -4.70 11.60 3.62
N LEU A 202 -4.28 10.76 4.57
CA LEU A 202 -5.12 10.32 5.68
C LEU A 202 -5.50 11.46 6.63
N TYR A 203 -4.64 12.47 6.77
CA TYR A 203 -4.91 13.65 7.59
C TYR A 203 -5.82 14.68 6.89
N ASP A 204 -5.75 14.82 5.56
CA ASP A 204 -6.63 15.74 4.82
C ASP A 204 -8.12 15.33 4.86
N LEU A 205 -8.42 14.04 5.04
CA LEU A 205 -9.80 13.54 5.11
C LEU A 205 -10.46 13.81 6.49
N THR A 206 -9.69 14.15 7.52
CA THR A 206 -10.23 14.47 8.86
C THR A 206 -10.72 15.90 9.01
N ASP A 207 -10.13 16.86 8.31
CA ASP A 207 -10.55 18.28 8.42
C ASP A 207 -11.86 18.57 7.67
N LYS A 208 -12.23 17.71 6.71
CA LYS A 208 -13.46 17.87 5.93
C LYS A 208 -14.72 17.31 6.59
N TYR A 209 -14.60 16.60 7.72
CA TYR A 209 -15.73 16.02 8.45
C TYR A 209 -15.91 16.59 9.87
N ASN A 210 -15.09 17.57 10.24
CA ASN A 210 -15.19 18.31 11.52
C ASN A 210 -15.68 19.76 11.34
N ASN A 211 -16.36 20.09 10.23
CA ASN A 211 -17.01 21.38 10.04
C ASN A 211 -18.35 21.24 9.31
#